data_AF-A0A254RNY2-F1
#
_entry.id   AF-A0A254RNY2-F1
#
_cell.length_a   1.000
_cell.length_b   1.000
_cell.length_c   1.000
_cell.angle_alpha   90.00
_cell.angle_beta   90.00
_cell.angle_gamma   90.00
#
_symmetry.space_group_name_H-M   'P 1'
#
loop_
_entity.id
_entity.type
_entity.pdbx_description
1 polymer ?
#
loop_
_entity_poly.entity_id
_entity_poly.type
_entity_poly.pdbx_seq_one_letter_code
_entity_poly.pdbx_strand_id
1 'polypeptide(L)'
;MKKILLLIVALVAFANAELQSVKYSPEEKSSDGLKAFIGVSGGNVLVADDGAIFANLRIGLDINPLLSTGVWVSRLLSDVRNYNVPEKQMIKYMSVGGFVELFPVRINDFSISVPIAIGGGALYVMEPDDEAFESEDYFFTADMAVHFNYRVTKMLEISIGGGYRMFTGIETNNLENLDFCTPFGELRFTIRE
;
A
#
# COMPACT_ATOMS: atom_id res chain seq x y z
N MET A 1 -5.11 -21.78 -3.55
CA MET A 1 -6.30 -20.99 -3.97
C MET A 1 -7.51 -21.12 -3.05
N LYS A 2 -7.95 -22.33 -2.63
CA LYS A 2 -9.12 -22.50 -1.72
C LYS A 2 -9.00 -21.80 -0.35
N LYS A 3 -7.78 -21.68 0.21
CA LYS A 3 -7.55 -21.04 1.52
C LYS A 3 -7.72 -19.52 1.52
N ILE A 4 -7.49 -18.85 0.38
CA ILE A 4 -7.64 -17.39 0.24
C ILE A 4 -9.13 -17.02 0.10
N LEU A 5 -9.90 -17.85 -0.61
CA LEU A 5 -11.35 -17.66 -0.74
C LEU A 5 -12.07 -17.78 0.62
N LEU A 6 -11.61 -18.68 1.49
CA LEU A 6 -12.16 -18.84 2.85
C LEU A 6 -11.90 -17.62 3.74
N LEU A 7 -10.75 -16.95 3.56
CA LEU A 7 -10.42 -15.74 4.33
C LEU A 7 -11.29 -14.56 3.89
N ILE A 8 -11.54 -14.42 2.58
CA ILE A 8 -12.40 -13.37 2.02
C ILE A 8 -13.86 -13.57 2.45
N VAL A 9 -14.36 -14.81 2.45
CA VAL A 9 -15.72 -15.12 2.90
C VAL A 9 -15.88 -14.92 4.42
N ALA A 10 -14.84 -15.18 5.22
CA ALA A 10 -14.87 -14.91 6.65
C ALA A 10 -14.94 -13.41 6.96
N LEU A 11 -14.24 -12.54 6.22
CA LEU A 11 -14.34 -11.10 6.39
C LEU A 11 -15.72 -10.53 6.03
N VAL A 12 -16.45 -11.14 5.09
CA VAL A 12 -17.82 -10.74 4.72
C VAL A 12 -18.85 -11.19 5.78
N ALA A 13 -18.56 -12.26 6.52
CA ALA A 13 -19.43 -12.76 7.58
C ALA A 13 -19.43 -11.88 8.85
N PHE A 14 -18.32 -11.20 9.16
CA PHE A 14 -18.28 -10.25 10.29
C PHE A 14 -18.88 -8.87 9.99
N ALA A 15 -19.13 -8.55 8.72
CA ALA A 15 -19.75 -7.28 8.32
C ALA A 15 -21.29 -7.26 8.49
N ASN A 16 -21.92 -8.42 8.73
CA ASN A 16 -23.38 -8.58 8.78
C ASN A 16 -23.90 -9.08 10.14
N ALA A 17 -23.16 -8.88 11.24
CA ALA A 17 -23.73 -9.09 12.57
C ALA A 17 -24.73 -7.97 12.88
N GLU A 18 -26.00 -8.25 12.59
CA GLU A 18 -27.11 -7.32 12.66
C GLU A 18 -27.31 -6.69 14.06
N LEU A 19 -27.31 -5.37 14.01
CA LEU A 19 -28.07 -4.41 14.81
C LEU A 19 -29.35 -5.00 15.44
N GLN A 20 -29.28 -5.47 16.69
CA GLN A 20 -30.48 -5.68 17.50
C GLN A 20 -30.97 -4.36 18.08
N SER A 21 -32.27 -4.13 17.91
CA SER A 21 -33.01 -2.91 18.23
C SER A 21 -33.00 -2.56 19.72
N VAL A 22 -32.03 -1.74 20.14
CA VAL A 22 -32.12 -0.97 21.38
C VAL A 22 -32.65 0.42 21.01
N LYS A 23 -33.79 0.82 21.60
CA LYS A 23 -34.34 2.17 21.49
C LYS A 23 -33.31 3.18 22.02
N TYR A 24 -32.53 3.76 21.11
CA TYR A 24 -31.51 4.76 21.42
C TYR A 24 -32.14 6.15 21.36
N SER A 25 -32.13 6.85 22.50
CA SER A 25 -32.33 8.30 22.56
C SER A 25 -31.04 8.94 22.08
N PRO A 26 -31.06 9.86 21.09
CA PRO A 26 -29.83 10.47 20.60
C PRO A 26 -29.37 11.51 21.63
N GLU A 27 -28.48 11.11 22.53
CA GLU A 27 -27.46 12.04 22.97
C GLU A 27 -26.52 12.23 21.78
N GLU A 28 -26.30 13.48 21.38
CA GLU A 28 -25.25 13.85 20.43
C GLU A 28 -23.90 13.35 20.96
N LYS A 29 -23.52 12.13 20.58
CA LYS A 29 -22.14 11.67 20.73
C LYS A 29 -21.29 12.58 19.86
N SER A 30 -20.56 13.49 20.51
CA SER A 30 -19.49 14.25 19.87
C SER A 30 -18.62 13.28 19.07
N SER A 31 -18.53 13.47 17.76
CA SER A 31 -17.84 12.57 16.84
C SER A 31 -16.31 12.76 16.89
N ASP A 32 -15.76 12.88 18.10
CA ASP A 32 -14.36 13.24 18.40
C ASP A 32 -13.49 12.01 18.71
N GLY A 33 -13.91 10.83 18.24
CA GLY A 33 -13.15 9.59 18.39
C GLY A 33 -12.15 9.37 17.26
N LEU A 34 -11.01 8.77 17.59
CA LEU A 34 -10.08 8.18 16.61
C LEU A 34 -10.82 7.16 15.74
N LYS A 35 -10.69 7.30 14.42
CA LYS A 35 -11.35 6.41 13.45
C LYS A 35 -10.33 5.49 12.81
N ALA A 36 -10.61 4.20 12.78
CA ALA A 36 -9.76 3.24 12.11
C ALA A 36 -10.09 3.15 10.62
N PHE A 37 -9.10 2.76 9.83
CA PHE A 37 -9.31 2.43 8.43
C PHE A 37 -8.43 1.27 7.98
N ILE A 38 -8.91 0.61 6.92
CA ILE A 38 -8.18 -0.38 6.15
C ILE A 38 -8.21 0.03 4.69
N GLY A 39 -7.05 -0.02 4.04
CA GLY A 39 -6.87 0.34 2.64
C GLY A 39 -6.21 -0.78 1.86
N VAL A 40 -6.75 -1.11 0.70
CA VAL A 40 -6.08 -1.96 -0.29
C VAL A 40 -5.77 -1.13 -1.52
N SER A 41 -4.55 -1.24 -2.04
CA SER A 41 -4.14 -0.53 -3.23
C SER A 41 -3.21 -1.36 -4.10
N GLY A 42 -3.07 -0.91 -5.33
CA GLY A 42 -2.09 -1.43 -6.26
C GLY A 42 -1.91 -0.49 -7.43
N GLY A 43 -0.86 -0.73 -8.20
CA GLY A 43 -0.58 0.08 -9.38
C GLY A 43 0.73 -0.31 -10.02
N ASN A 44 1.20 0.56 -10.92
CA ASN A 44 2.39 0.33 -11.72
C ASN A 44 3.62 1.01 -11.12
N VAL A 45 4.77 0.39 -11.33
CA VAL A 45 6.08 0.86 -10.89
C VAL A 45 7.13 0.40 -11.90
N LEU A 46 8.24 1.11 -12.05
CA LEU A 46 9.39 0.61 -12.83
C LEU A 46 10.45 0.07 -11.87
N VAL A 47 10.94 -1.13 -12.12
CA VAL A 47 12.03 -1.77 -11.37
C VAL A 47 13.00 -2.38 -12.36
N ALA A 48 14.29 -2.06 -12.26
CA ALA A 48 15.33 -2.46 -13.21
C ALA A 48 14.92 -2.21 -14.68
N ASP A 49 14.40 -1.01 -14.94
CA ASP A 49 13.84 -0.56 -16.23
C ASP A 49 12.65 -1.39 -16.78
N ASP A 50 12.11 -2.34 -16.01
CA ASP A 50 10.98 -3.18 -16.38
C ASP A 50 9.70 -2.78 -15.64
N GLY A 51 8.57 -2.91 -16.34
CA GLY A 51 7.26 -2.53 -15.84
C GLY A 51 6.68 -3.57 -14.88
N ALA A 52 6.48 -3.18 -13.62
CA ALA A 52 5.99 -4.06 -12.58
C ALA A 52 4.65 -3.59 -11.99
N ILE A 53 3.91 -4.52 -11.42
CA ILE A 53 2.70 -4.25 -10.65
C ILE A 53 3.01 -4.51 -9.18
N PHE A 54 2.63 -3.58 -8.31
CA PHE A 54 2.66 -3.78 -6.87
C PHE A 54 1.26 -3.81 -6.28
N ALA A 55 1.13 -4.46 -5.14
CA ALA A 55 -0.02 -4.35 -4.26
C ALA A 55 0.43 -3.87 -2.88
N ASN A 56 -0.48 -3.22 -2.17
CA ASN A 56 -0.26 -2.66 -0.85
C ASN A 56 -1.52 -2.83 0.01
N LEU A 57 -1.30 -3.17 1.28
CA LEU A 57 -2.33 -3.18 2.32
C LEU A 57 -1.91 -2.18 3.40
N ARG A 58 -2.81 -1.27 3.75
CA ARG A 58 -2.63 -0.24 4.78
C ARG A 58 -3.65 -0.42 5.88
N ILE A 59 -3.22 -0.23 7.12
CA ILE A 59 -4.10 -0.15 8.29
C ILE A 59 -3.67 1.08 9.07
N GLY A 60 -4.63 1.90 9.49
CA GLY A 60 -4.30 3.16 10.14
C GLY A 60 -5.44 3.76 10.94
N LEU A 61 -5.14 4.94 11.47
CA LEU A 61 -6.01 5.75 12.29
C LEU A 61 -6.07 7.18 11.71
N ASP A 62 -7.27 7.73 11.64
CA ASP A 62 -7.49 9.16 11.42
C ASP A 62 -7.32 9.87 12.76
N ILE A 63 -6.22 10.62 12.89
CA ILE A 63 -5.90 11.37 14.09
C ILE A 63 -6.78 12.62 14.18
N ASN A 64 -6.97 13.28 13.04
CA ASN A 64 -7.90 14.39 12.86
C ASN A 64 -8.28 14.49 11.37
N PRO A 65 -9.20 15.39 10.96
CA PRO A 65 -9.62 15.49 9.57
C PRO A 65 -8.52 15.80 8.54
N LEU A 66 -7.34 16.27 9.00
CA LEU A 66 -6.22 16.67 8.15
C LEU A 66 -5.03 15.69 8.21
N LEU A 67 -5.06 14.71 9.11
CA LEU A 67 -3.94 13.82 9.38
C LEU A 67 -4.40 12.40 9.69
N SER A 68 -3.84 11.46 8.94
CA SER A 68 -3.94 10.02 9.19
C SER A 68 -2.54 9.43 9.35
N THR A 69 -2.43 8.33 10.08
CA THR A 69 -1.17 7.59 10.26
C THR A 69 -1.43 6.11 10.35
N GLY A 70 -0.43 5.28 10.06
CA GLY A 70 -0.58 3.85 10.16
C GLY A 70 0.62 3.07 9.68
N VAL A 71 0.36 1.80 9.40
CA VAL A 71 1.34 0.85 8.87
C VAL A 71 0.89 0.33 7.52
N TRP A 72 1.86 -0.11 6.72
CA TRP A 72 1.62 -0.64 5.40
C TRP A 72 2.51 -1.85 5.12
N VAL A 73 2.05 -2.71 4.21
CA VAL A 73 2.84 -3.81 3.64
C VAL A 73 2.65 -3.82 2.14
N SER A 74 3.74 -3.87 1.39
CA SER A 74 3.73 -3.88 -0.07
C SER A 74 4.51 -5.07 -0.63
N ARG A 75 4.07 -5.56 -1.78
CA ARG A 75 4.72 -6.64 -2.53
C ARG A 75 4.63 -6.38 -4.02
N LEU A 76 5.65 -6.79 -4.76
CA LEU A 76 5.53 -6.96 -6.21
C LEU A 76 4.67 -8.19 -6.52
N LEU A 77 3.74 -8.01 -7.46
CA LEU A 77 2.90 -9.07 -8.01
C LEU A 77 3.41 -9.58 -9.36
N SER A 78 4.18 -8.75 -10.07
CA SER A 78 4.84 -9.13 -11.33
C SER A 78 6.20 -9.76 -11.07
N ASP A 79 6.59 -10.69 -11.93
CA ASP A 79 8.00 -11.10 -12.06
C ASP A 79 8.73 -10.03 -12.86
N VAL A 80 9.71 -9.36 -12.25
CA VAL A 80 10.51 -8.31 -12.89
C VAL A 80 11.78 -8.91 -13.43
N ARG A 81 12.18 -8.55 -14.65
CA ARG A 81 13.42 -9.06 -15.26
C ARG A 81 14.49 -7.99 -15.34
N ASN A 82 15.66 -8.27 -14.78
CA ASN A 82 16.83 -7.43 -15.00
C ASN A 82 17.51 -7.80 -16.33
N TYR A 83 17.47 -6.88 -17.30
CA TYR A 83 18.12 -7.04 -18.60
C TYR A 83 19.52 -6.43 -18.65
N ASN A 84 19.94 -5.72 -17.60
CA ASN A 84 21.23 -5.03 -17.52
C ASN A 84 22.37 -5.93 -17.03
N VAL A 85 22.07 -7.21 -16.77
CA VAL A 85 23.03 -8.26 -16.37
C VAL A 85 23.23 -9.31 -17.46
N PRO A 86 24.42 -9.95 -17.55
CA PRO A 86 24.70 -10.99 -18.55
C PRO A 86 23.72 -12.17 -18.50
N GLU A 87 23.25 -12.50 -17.30
CA GLU A 87 22.30 -13.57 -17.03
C GLU A 87 21.01 -12.98 -16.47
N LYS A 88 19.88 -13.26 -17.13
CA LYS A 88 18.58 -12.66 -16.79
C LYS A 88 18.11 -13.12 -15.41
N GLN A 89 18.01 -12.20 -14.48
CA GLN A 89 17.53 -12.46 -13.13
C GLN A 89 16.05 -12.06 -12.98
N MET A 90 15.29 -12.84 -12.19
CA MET A 90 13.95 -12.45 -11.75
C MET A 90 14.01 -11.78 -10.38
N ILE A 91 13.29 -10.67 -10.23
CA ILE A 91 13.31 -9.85 -9.02
C ILE A 91 11.92 -9.80 -8.39
N LYS A 92 11.88 -10.00 -7.07
CA LYS A 92 10.71 -9.75 -6.20
C LYS A 92 11.13 -8.98 -4.97
N TYR A 93 10.21 -8.21 -4.41
CA TYR A 93 10.41 -7.70 -3.07
C TYR A 93 9.13 -7.72 -2.24
N MET A 94 9.34 -7.70 -0.93
CA MET A 94 8.32 -7.38 0.05
C MET A 94 8.87 -6.30 0.98
N SER A 95 8.04 -5.30 1.28
CA SER A 95 8.37 -4.23 2.21
C SER A 95 7.24 -3.96 3.19
N VAL A 96 7.61 -3.42 4.33
CA VAL A 96 6.72 -3.04 5.42
C VAL A 96 7.21 -1.73 6.01
N GLY A 97 6.28 -0.91 6.48
CA GLY A 97 6.65 0.39 7.04
C GLY A 97 5.52 1.12 7.72
N GLY A 98 5.82 2.37 8.08
CA GLY A 98 4.86 3.34 8.58
C GLY A 98 4.55 4.40 7.54
N PHE A 99 3.42 5.07 7.70
CA PHE A 99 3.08 6.23 6.89
C PHE A 99 2.38 7.31 7.70
N VAL A 100 2.50 8.54 7.22
CA VAL A 100 1.64 9.66 7.55
C VAL A 100 0.95 10.11 6.27
N GLU A 101 -0.32 10.48 6.35
CA GLU A 101 -1.06 11.03 5.23
C GLU A 101 -1.71 12.35 5.62
N LEU A 102 -1.36 13.39 4.87
CA LEU A 102 -1.86 14.75 5.07
C LEU A 102 -3.00 15.02 4.09
N PHE A 103 -4.03 15.75 4.52
CA PHE A 103 -5.17 16.14 3.68
C PHE A 103 -5.22 17.67 3.54
N PRO A 104 -4.33 18.29 2.76
CA PRO A 104 -4.28 19.75 2.61
C PRO A 104 -5.56 20.35 2.02
N VAL A 105 -6.35 19.57 1.27
CA VAL A 105 -7.62 20.00 0.69
C VAL A 105 -8.69 18.97 1.00
N ARG A 106 -9.80 19.40 1.59
CA ARG A 106 -11.00 18.57 1.81
C ARG A 106 -12.24 19.41 1.59
N ILE A 107 -13.06 19.02 0.62
CA ILE A 107 -14.27 19.72 0.20
C ILE A 107 -15.36 18.68 -0.01
N ASN A 108 -16.32 18.62 0.90
CA ASN A 108 -17.40 17.62 0.90
C ASN A 108 -16.84 16.18 0.78
N ASP A 109 -17.23 15.47 -0.28
CA ASP A 109 -16.81 14.08 -0.56
C ASP A 109 -15.45 13.98 -1.28
N PHE A 110 -14.86 15.11 -1.68
CA PHE A 110 -13.58 15.15 -2.37
C PHE A 110 -12.46 15.62 -1.45
N SER A 111 -11.27 15.02 -1.59
CA SER A 111 -10.06 15.53 -0.93
C SER A 111 -8.81 15.26 -1.75
N ILE A 112 -7.78 16.08 -1.53
CA ILE A 112 -6.43 15.83 -2.03
C ILE A 112 -5.59 15.44 -0.82
N SER A 113 -4.85 14.35 -0.94
CA SER A 113 -3.96 13.89 0.12
C SER A 113 -2.53 13.66 -0.35
N VAL A 114 -1.62 13.76 0.60
CA VAL A 114 -0.18 13.57 0.42
C VAL A 114 0.27 12.50 1.41
N PRO A 115 0.29 11.21 1.00
CA PRO A 115 0.91 10.16 1.79
C PRO A 115 2.44 10.24 1.70
N ILE A 116 3.08 10.16 2.86
CA ILE A 116 4.52 10.05 3.05
C ILE A 116 4.74 8.73 3.80
N ALA A 117 5.44 7.80 3.17
CA ALA A 117 5.66 6.46 3.73
C ALA A 117 7.15 6.16 3.82
N ILE A 118 7.57 5.53 4.90
CA ILE A 118 8.94 5.02 5.08
C ILE A 118 8.87 3.57 5.54
N GLY A 119 9.84 2.77 5.15
CA GLY A 119 9.88 1.37 5.53
C GLY A 119 11.18 0.69 5.14
N GLY A 120 11.15 -0.62 5.26
CA GLY A 120 12.23 -1.48 4.79
C GLY A 120 11.68 -2.81 4.33
N GLY A 121 12.52 -3.57 3.64
CA GLY A 121 12.11 -4.82 3.03
C GLY A 121 13.27 -5.71 2.68
N ALA A 122 12.92 -6.85 2.09
CA ALA A 122 13.86 -7.79 1.54
C ALA A 122 13.64 -7.91 0.03
N LEU A 123 14.76 -7.94 -0.69
CA LEU A 123 14.86 -8.22 -2.10
C LEU A 123 15.14 -9.71 -2.29
N TYR A 124 14.39 -10.32 -3.19
CA TYR A 124 14.53 -11.71 -3.56
C TYR A 124 14.90 -11.79 -5.03
N VAL A 125 16.01 -12.43 -5.33
CA VAL A 125 16.49 -12.62 -6.70
C VAL A 125 16.51 -14.12 -6.99
N MET A 126 16.25 -14.46 -8.24
CA MET A 126 16.41 -15.81 -8.77
C MET A 126 17.22 -15.69 -10.06
N GLU A 127 18.39 -16.31 -10.08
CA GLU A 127 19.25 -16.43 -11.26
C GLU A 127 18.71 -17.54 -12.19
N PRO A 128 19.14 -17.61 -13.47
CA PRO A 128 18.63 -18.61 -14.42
C PRO A 128 18.79 -20.06 -13.99
N ASP A 129 19.85 -20.35 -13.22
CA ASP A 129 20.22 -21.69 -12.77
C ASP A 129 19.64 -22.02 -11.38
N ASP A 130 18.93 -21.09 -10.75
CA ASP A 130 18.34 -21.28 -9.43
C ASP A 130 16.99 -22.01 -9.49
N GLU A 131 16.76 -22.92 -8.54
CA GLU A 131 15.47 -23.59 -8.37
C GLU A 131 14.46 -22.77 -7.54
N ALA A 132 14.92 -21.74 -6.82
CA ALA A 132 14.11 -20.95 -5.88
C ALA A 132 14.60 -19.50 -5.77
N PHE A 133 13.73 -18.62 -5.25
CA PHE A 133 14.13 -17.25 -4.90
C PHE A 133 14.91 -17.28 -3.59
N GLU A 134 16.11 -16.69 -3.57
CA GLU A 134 16.89 -16.47 -2.36
C GLU A 134 16.84 -15.00 -1.94
N SER A 135 16.94 -14.76 -0.64
CA SER A 135 16.92 -13.40 -0.08
C SER A 135 18.32 -12.84 -0.16
N GLU A 136 18.52 -11.89 -1.06
CA GLU A 136 19.85 -11.42 -1.42
C GLU A 136 20.22 -10.11 -0.73
N ASP A 137 19.23 -9.24 -0.51
CA ASP A 137 19.51 -7.92 0.05
C ASP A 137 18.36 -7.37 0.90
N TYR A 138 18.68 -6.41 1.76
CA TYR A 138 17.74 -5.65 2.56
C TYR A 138 17.80 -4.18 2.17
N PHE A 139 16.65 -3.55 2.02
CA PHE A 139 16.58 -2.15 1.61
C PHE A 139 15.73 -1.33 2.56
N PHE A 140 15.94 -0.03 2.53
CA PHE A 140 15.00 0.97 3.03
C PHE A 140 14.30 1.64 1.86
N THR A 141 13.05 2.03 2.07
CA THR A 141 12.23 2.72 1.07
C THR A 141 11.59 3.95 1.66
N ALA A 142 11.46 4.99 0.83
CA ALA A 142 10.72 6.20 1.15
C ALA A 142 9.85 6.60 -0.04
N ASP A 143 8.56 6.79 0.21
CA ASP A 143 7.56 7.13 -0.79
C ASP A 143 6.95 8.48 -0.45
N MET A 144 6.75 9.31 -1.47
CA MET A 144 5.89 10.50 -1.38
C MET A 144 5.00 10.56 -2.62
N ALA A 145 3.70 10.77 -2.41
CA ALA A 145 2.70 10.77 -3.47
C ALA A 145 1.68 11.90 -3.31
N VAL A 146 0.90 12.13 -4.36
CA VAL A 146 -0.31 12.97 -4.35
C VAL A 146 -1.48 12.15 -4.84
N HIS A 147 -2.55 12.10 -4.04
CA HIS A 147 -3.77 11.38 -4.37
C HIS A 147 -4.98 12.31 -4.43
N PHE A 148 -5.85 12.02 -5.39
CA PHE A 148 -7.20 12.55 -5.48
C PHE A 148 -8.17 11.51 -4.92
N ASN A 149 -8.87 11.87 -3.86
CA ASN A 149 -9.76 10.99 -3.13
C ASN A 149 -11.20 11.40 -3.36
N TYR A 150 -12.06 10.41 -3.59
CA TYR A 150 -13.49 10.60 -3.68
C TYR A 150 -14.21 9.61 -2.77
N ARG A 151 -15.04 10.13 -1.88
CA ARG A 151 -15.87 9.36 -0.96
C ARG A 151 -17.13 8.89 -1.68
N VAL A 152 -17.14 7.61 -2.05
CA VAL A 152 -18.24 6.99 -2.80
C VAL A 152 -19.42 6.66 -1.88
N THR A 153 -19.13 6.24 -0.66
CA THR A 153 -20.14 5.98 0.38
C THR A 153 -19.67 6.56 1.70
N LYS A 154 -20.50 6.52 2.75
CA LYS A 154 -20.10 7.00 4.09
C LYS A 154 -18.80 6.36 4.60
N MET A 155 -18.50 5.14 4.16
CA MET A 155 -17.33 4.36 4.59
C MET A 155 -16.27 4.20 3.49
N LEU A 156 -16.67 4.08 2.22
CA LEU A 156 -15.77 3.79 1.11
C LEU A 156 -15.23 5.07 0.46
N GLU A 157 -13.91 5.15 0.39
CA GLU A 157 -13.15 6.19 -0.32
C GLU A 157 -12.29 5.53 -1.40
N ILE A 158 -12.37 6.05 -2.62
CA ILE A 158 -11.52 5.64 -3.74
C ILE A 158 -10.50 6.74 -3.97
N SER A 159 -9.23 6.38 -4.04
CA SER A 159 -8.13 7.29 -4.35
C SER A 159 -7.44 6.89 -5.64
N ILE A 160 -7.14 7.86 -6.48
CA ILE A 160 -6.24 7.69 -7.63
C ILE A 160 -5.10 8.71 -7.51
N GLY A 161 -3.88 8.27 -7.79
CA GLY A 161 -2.75 9.17 -7.78
C GLY A 161 -1.46 8.47 -8.11
N GLY A 162 -0.36 9.09 -7.69
CA GLY A 162 0.97 8.59 -7.94
C GLY A 162 2.02 9.42 -7.23
N GLY A 163 3.25 8.95 -7.29
CA GLY A 163 4.35 9.55 -6.56
C GLY A 163 5.68 9.05 -7.05
N TYR A 164 6.68 9.26 -6.20
CA TYR A 164 8.02 8.76 -6.40
C TYR A 164 8.44 7.91 -5.21
N ARG A 165 9.05 6.77 -5.49
CA ARG A 165 9.59 5.85 -4.51
C ARG A 165 11.11 5.85 -4.62
N MET A 166 11.77 6.00 -3.49
CA MET A 166 13.23 5.98 -3.35
C MET A 166 13.64 4.74 -2.58
N PHE A 167 14.71 4.09 -3.02
CA PHE A 167 15.32 2.95 -2.33
C PHE A 167 16.74 3.30 -1.89
N THR A 168 17.19 2.65 -0.82
CA THR A 168 18.60 2.68 -0.38
C THR A 168 18.96 1.35 0.27
N GLY A 169 20.24 0.97 0.24
CA GLY A 169 20.77 -0.27 0.81
C GLY A 169 20.83 -1.47 -0.14
N ILE A 170 20.47 -1.31 -1.42
CA ILE A 170 20.63 -2.35 -2.44
C ILE A 170 22.02 -2.21 -3.06
N GLU A 171 22.86 -3.23 -2.89
CA GLU A 171 24.24 -3.27 -3.38
C GLU A 171 24.65 -4.62 -3.98
N THR A 172 23.75 -5.62 -3.94
CA THR A 172 24.06 -7.00 -4.34
C THR A 172 23.55 -7.33 -5.75
N ASN A 173 24.16 -8.30 -6.43
CA ASN A 173 23.71 -8.86 -7.73
C ASN A 173 23.64 -7.87 -8.90
N ASN A 174 24.60 -6.94 -8.98
CA ASN A 174 24.64 -5.86 -9.99
C ASN A 174 23.37 -5.00 -10.02
N LEU A 175 22.68 -4.93 -8.88
CA LEU A 175 21.54 -4.06 -8.66
C LEU A 175 21.98 -2.88 -7.82
N GLU A 176 21.57 -1.69 -8.23
CA GLU A 176 21.82 -0.46 -7.49
C GLU A 176 20.49 0.15 -7.06
N ASN A 177 20.53 1.01 -6.04
CA ASN A 177 19.37 1.73 -5.55
C ASN A 177 18.59 2.48 -6.66
N LEU A 178 19.30 3.00 -7.65
CA LEU A 178 18.69 3.76 -8.76
C LEU A 178 17.82 2.89 -9.65
N ASP A 179 18.10 1.59 -9.76
CA ASP A 179 17.27 0.65 -10.53
C ASP A 179 15.86 0.50 -9.95
N PHE A 180 15.68 0.87 -8.68
CA PHE A 180 14.41 0.80 -7.98
C PHE A 180 13.79 2.18 -7.71
N CYS A 181 14.57 3.26 -7.84
CA CYS A 181 14.09 4.63 -7.64
C CYS A 181 13.21 5.07 -8.82
N THR A 182 11.92 5.28 -8.58
CA THR A 182 10.95 5.18 -9.66
C THR A 182 9.66 5.96 -9.41
N PRO A 183 9.04 6.54 -10.45
CA PRO A 183 7.67 7.00 -10.36
C PRO A 183 6.71 5.81 -10.26
N PHE A 184 5.62 5.98 -9.54
CA PHE A 184 4.55 4.98 -9.47
C PHE A 184 3.18 5.60 -9.63
N GLY A 185 2.25 4.82 -10.19
CA GLY A 185 0.81 5.10 -10.14
C GLY A 185 0.14 4.21 -9.10
N GLU A 186 -0.93 4.68 -8.47
CA GLU A 186 -1.68 3.92 -7.46
C GLU A 186 -3.19 4.16 -7.58
N LEU A 187 -3.95 3.07 -7.51
CA LEU A 187 -5.38 3.06 -7.23
C LEU A 187 -5.58 2.43 -5.85
N ARG A 188 -6.34 3.12 -4.98
CA ARG A 188 -6.56 2.72 -3.59
C ARG A 188 -8.03 2.73 -3.23
N PHE A 189 -8.44 1.74 -2.46
CA PHE A 189 -9.77 1.61 -1.88
C PHE A 189 -9.61 1.58 -0.36
N THR A 190 -10.22 2.56 0.32
CA THR A 190 -10.12 2.70 1.77
C THR A 190 -11.51 2.60 2.40
N ILE A 191 -11.65 1.73 3.39
CA ILE A 191 -12.83 1.63 4.25
C ILE A 191 -12.51 2.34 5.56
N ARG A 192 -13.30 3.35 5.91
CA ARG A 192 -13.18 4.18 7.11
C ARG A 192 -14.43 4.02 7.98
N GLU A 193 -14.24 3.91 9.30
CA GLU A 193 -15.34 3.88 10.30
C GLU A 193 -15.75 5.28 10.77
#